data_AF-A0A5K7XGN7-F1
#
_entry.id   AF-A0A5K7XGN7-F1
#
_cell.length_a   1.000
_cell.length_b   1.000
_cell.length_c   1.000
_cell.angle_alpha   90.00
_cell.angle_beta   90.00
_cell.angle_gamma   90.00
#
_symmetry.space_group_name_H-M   'P 1'
#
loop_
_entity.id
_entity.type
_entity.pdbx_description
1 polymer ?
#
loop_
_entity_poly.entity_id
_entity_poly.type
_entity_poly.pdbx_seq_one_letter_code
_entity_poly.pdbx_strand_id
1 'polypeptide(L)' 'MAYFLPHLSKQSRTGIPNLTPLKIDGKEYQQWSRHYEWREGIDDLAVHYRRVEQWLLDELKR' A
#
# COMPACT_ATOMS: atom_id res chain seq x y z
N MET A 1 0.78 -4.35 -5.14
CA MET A 1 0.52 -4.41 -3.69
C MET A 1 1.66 -3.72 -2.97
N ALA A 2 1.42 -3.14 -1.79
CA ALA A 2 2.46 -2.62 -0.91
C ALA A 2 2.45 -3.38 0.43
N TYR A 3 3.61 -3.51 1.06
CA TYR A 3 3.78 -4.23 2.33
C TYR A 3 4.51 -3.34 3.31
N PHE A 4 3.95 -3.15 4.49
CA PHE A 4 4.51 -2.27 5.50
C PHE A 4 4.86 -3.04 6.78
N LEU A 5 6.06 -2.76 7.28
CA LEU A 5 6.55 -3.22 8.57
C LEU A 5 7.39 -2.08 9.18
N PRO A 6 7.03 -1.54 10.36
CA PRO A 6 5.85 -1.87 11.17
C PRO A 6 4.53 -1.51 10.45
N HIS A 7 3.40 -2.00 10.97
CA HIS A 7 2.08 -1.67 10.44
C HIS A 7 1.84 -0.16 10.56
N LEU A 8 1.26 0.43 9.52
CA LEU A 8 0.88 1.84 9.52
C LEU A 8 -0.44 2.06 10.25
N SER A 9 -0.54 3.19 10.95
CA SER A 9 -1.75 3.68 11.59
C SER A 9 -1.94 5.16 11.27
N LYS A 10 -3.19 5.58 11.00
CA LYS A 10 -3.52 6.99 10.82
C LYS A 10 -3.54 7.70 12.18
N GLN A 11 -3.16 8.98 12.18
CA GLN A 11 -3.36 9.84 13.35
C GLN A 11 -4.84 10.23 13.53
N SER A 12 -5.61 10.24 12.43
CA SER A 12 -7.06 10.41 12.51
C SER A 12 -7.72 9.19 13.13
N ARG A 13 -8.92 9.35 13.68
CA ARG A 13 -9.72 8.24 14.23
C ARG A 13 -10.33 7.34 13.14
N THR A 14 -10.16 7.69 11.87
CA THR A 14 -10.60 6.86 10.75
C THR A 14 -9.55 5.78 10.50
N GLY A 15 -9.94 4.52 10.72
CA GLY A 15 -9.09 3.38 10.44
C GLY A 15 -8.77 3.26 8.94
N ILE A 16 -7.70 2.54 8.63
CA ILE A 16 -7.35 2.23 7.25
C ILE A 16 -8.19 1.01 6.81
N PRO A 17 -9.00 1.12 5.74
CA PRO A 17 -9.83 0.02 5.29
C PRO A 17 -9.03 -1.04 4.52
N ASN A 18 -9.55 -2.27 4.49
CA ASN A 18 -9.05 -3.37 3.65
C ASN A 18 -7.58 -3.75 3.91
N LEU A 19 -7.20 -3.81 5.19
CA LEU A 19 -5.91 -4.32 5.62
C LEU A 19 -5.96 -5.85 5.74
N THR A 20 -4.91 -6.52 5.28
CA THR A 20 -4.73 -7.96 5.47
C THR A 20 -3.33 -8.23 6.01
N PRO A 21 -3.15 -9.03 7.07
CA PRO A 21 -1.81 -9.42 7.51
C PRO A 21 -1.24 -10.49 6.56
N LEU A 22 0.06 -10.38 6.25
CA LEU A 22 0.79 -11.39 5.49
C LEU A 22 2.08 -11.75 6.22
N LYS A 23 2.34 -13.05 6.41
CA LYS A 23 3.60 -13.53 7.00
C LYS A 23 4.63 -13.81 5.91
N ILE A 24 5.79 -13.16 6.00
CA ILE A 24 6.96 -13.39 5.14
C ILE A 24 8.17 -13.50 6.08
N ASP A 25 8.93 -14.58 5.98
CA ASP A 25 10.14 -14.84 6.78
C ASP A 25 9.93 -14.64 8.30
N GLY A 26 8.82 -15.15 8.82
CA GLY A 26 8.46 -15.04 10.25
C GLY A 26 8.05 -13.64 10.71
N LYS A 27 8.06 -12.63 9.83
CA LYS A 27 7.60 -11.27 10.10
C LYS A 27 6.18 -11.08 9.57
N GLU A 28 5.35 -10.37 10.32
CA GLU A 28 3.99 -10.06 9.92
C GLU A 28 3.89 -8.66 9.31
N TYR A 29 3.70 -8.61 8.00
CA TYR A 29 3.55 -7.39 7.23
C TYR A 29 2.09 -6.98 7.14
N GLN A 30 1.84 -5.68 7.16
CA GLN A 30 0.57 -5.10 6.79
C GLN A 30 0.49 -5.03 5.26
N GLN A 31 -0.39 -5.82 4.65
CA GLN A 31 -0.59 -5.84 3.20
C GLN A 31 -1.65 -4.84 2.78
N TRP A 32 -1.32 -4.10 1.73
CA TRP A 32 -2.07 -3.01 1.16
C TRP A 32 -2.32 -3.32 -0.32
N SER A 33 -3.56 -3.68 -0.65
CA SER A 33 -3.98 -3.97 -2.03
C SER A 33 -4.76 -2.82 -2.65
N ARG A 34 -4.31 -2.36 -3.81
CA ARG A 34 -5.05 -1.50 -4.73
C ARG A 34 -4.88 -2.07 -6.12
N HIS A 35 -6.00 -2.36 -6.77
CA HIS A 35 -6.00 -2.80 -8.16
C HIS A 35 -5.82 -1.60 -9.07
N TYR A 36 -4.96 -1.77 -10.06
CA TYR A 36 -4.83 -0.86 -11.18
C TYR A 36 -4.32 -1.67 -12.38
N GLU A 37 -4.64 -1.21 -13.58
CA GLU A 37 -4.17 -1.88 -14.80
C GLU A 37 -2.66 -1.66 -14.97
N TRP A 38 -1.93 -2.77 -15.13
CA TRP A 38 -0.53 -2.79 -15.49
C TRP A 38 -0.41 -2.90 -17.01
N ARG A 39 0.35 -1.99 -17.61
CA ARG A 39 0.61 -1.96 -19.04
C ARG A 39 2.02 -2.47 -19.30
N GLU A 40 2.12 -3.69 -19.82
CA GLU A 40 3.39 -4.32 -20.15
C GLU A 40 4.20 -3.46 -21.14
N GLY A 41 5.49 -3.30 -20.89
CA GLY A 41 6.38 -2.47 -21.70
C GLY A 41 6.22 -0.95 -21.51
N ILE A 42 5.23 -0.48 -20.74
CA ILE A 42 5.01 0.95 -20.44
C ILE A 42 5.21 1.21 -18.95
N ASP A 43 4.56 0.41 -18.11
CA ASP A 43 4.67 0.56 -16.67
C ASP A 43 5.94 -0.16 -16.19
N ASP A 44 6.61 0.49 -15.25
CA ASP A 44 7.81 -0.01 -14.60
C ASP A 44 7.69 0.13 -13.07
N LEU A 45 8.75 -0.22 -12.36
CA LEU A 45 8.78 -0.11 -10.91
C LEU A 45 8.63 1.35 -10.44
N ALA A 46 9.11 2.34 -11.21
CA ALA A 46 8.98 3.75 -10.86
C ALA A 46 7.52 4.21 -10.94
N VAL A 47 6.77 3.76 -11.95
CA VAL A 47 5.32 4.00 -12.05
C VAL A 47 4.61 3.34 -10.88
N HIS A 48 4.97 2.11 -10.52
CA HIS A 48 4.41 1.46 -9.32
C HIS A 48 4.63 2.30 -8.06
N TYR A 49 5.86 2.78 -7.85
CA TYR A 49 6.22 3.60 -6.70
C TYR A 49 5.40 4.89 -6.62
N ARG A 50 5.27 5.62 -7.74
CA ARG A 50 4.44 6.84 -7.81
C ARG A 50 2.97 6.56 -7.51
N ARG A 51 2.43 5.43 -7.97
CA ARG A 51 1.04 5.04 -7.66
C ARG A 51 0.87 4.74 -6.17
N VAL A 52 1.83 4.06 -5.54
CA VAL A 52 1.82 3.79 -4.09
C VAL A 52 1.92 5.09 -3.29
N GLU A 53 2.83 6.00 -3.68
CA GLU A 53 2.98 7.32 -3.05
C GLU A 53 1.68 8.13 -3.12
N GLN A 54 1.09 8.25 -4.32
CA GLN A 54 -0.15 9.01 -4.51
C GLN A 54 -1.29 8.44 -3.66
N TRP A 55 -1.41 7.11 -3.61
CA TRP A 55 -2.41 6.46 -2.77
C TRP A 55 -2.20 6.79 -1.28
N LEU A 56 -0.97 6.71 -0.77
CA LEU A 56 -0.70 7.07 0.62
C LEU A 56 -1.06 8.53 0.91
N LEU A 57 -0.73 9.45 0.01
CA LEU A 57 -1.10 10.86 0.13
C LEU A 57 -2.62 11.06 0.17
N ASP A 58 -3.36 10.36 -0.68
CA ASP A 58 -4.82 10.43 -0.72
C ASP A 58 -5.45 9.85 0.56
N GLU A 59 -4.88 8.77 1.10
CA GLU A 59 -5.33 8.16 2.35
C GLU A 59 -5.08 9.06 3.57
N LEU A 60 -3.99 9.84 3.56
CA LEU A 60 -3.66 10.83 4.60
C LEU A 60 -4.53 12.09 4.54
N LYS A 61 -5.02 12.46 3.35
CA LYS A 61 -5.92 13.62 3.16
C LYS A 61 -7.37 13.35 3.57
N ARG A 62 -7.76 12.07 3.73
CA ARG A 62 -9.10 11.63 4.11
C ARG A 62 -9.27 11.51 5.62
#